data_AF-A0A229VZN8-F1
#
_entry.id   AF-A0A229VZN8-F1
#
_cell.length_a   1.000
_cell.length_b   1.000
_cell.length_c   1.000
_cell.angle_alpha   90.00
_cell.angle_beta   90.00
_cell.angle_gamma   90.00
#
_symmetry.space_group_name_H-M   'P 1'
#
loop_
_entity.id
_entity.type
_entity.pdbx_description
1 polymer ?
#
loop_
_entity_poly.entity_id
_entity_poly.type
_entity_poly.pdbx_seq_one_letter_code
_entity_poly.pdbx_strand_id
1 'polypeptide(L)'
;MIGRLDDEAVADGFQKPAHELGYAFDQEALSRLIELSNGYPYFIQAYGKATWNASDSNPIAVDAVKRGEPVVRAELDQGLYVSRWQRATPLGREYLAAMAAIGETCTSSQVAKHMNRMS
;
A
#
# COMPACT_ATOMS: atom_id res chain seq x y z
N MET A 1 -18.96 -2.89 0.28
CA MET A 1 -17.69 -3.00 1.05
C MET A 1 -16.63 -3.35 0.03
N ILE A 2 -15.75 -2.42 -0.35
CA ILE A 2 -14.62 -2.79 -1.23
C ILE A 2 -13.58 -3.40 -0.29
N GLY A 3 -13.55 -4.73 -0.25
CA GLY A 3 -12.64 -5.52 0.58
C GLY A 3 -11.22 -5.54 0.01
N ARG A 4 -10.38 -6.43 0.54
CA ARG A 4 -9.07 -6.74 -0.01
C ARG A 4 -9.20 -7.11 -1.49
N LEU A 5 -8.44 -6.43 -2.33
CA LEU A 5 -8.32 -6.72 -3.76
C LEU A 5 -7.42 -7.93 -3.96
N ASP A 6 -7.70 -8.72 -4.99
CA ASP A 6 -6.78 -9.73 -5.49
C ASP A 6 -5.60 -9.06 -6.22
N ASP A 7 -4.55 -9.84 -6.49
CA ASP A 7 -3.30 -9.33 -7.05
C ASP A 7 -3.50 -8.69 -8.43
N GLU A 8 -4.48 -9.17 -9.21
CA GLU A 8 -4.84 -8.61 -10.53
C GLU A 8 -5.48 -7.22 -10.39
N ALA A 9 -6.47 -7.07 -9.49
CA ALA A 9 -7.11 -5.78 -9.22
C ALA A 9 -6.14 -4.79 -8.58
N VAL A 10 -5.18 -5.27 -7.79
CA VAL A 10 -4.08 -4.44 -7.26
C VAL A 10 -3.18 -3.95 -8.38
N ALA A 11 -2.74 -4.87 -9.25
CA ALA A 11 -1.89 -4.54 -10.40
C ALA A 11 -2.56 -3.46 -11.28
N ASP A 12 -3.85 -3.65 -11.58
CA ASP A 12 -4.67 -2.68 -12.29
C ASP A 12 -4.72 -1.32 -11.60
N GLY A 13 -4.83 -1.30 -10.28
CA GLY A 13 -4.86 -0.09 -9.47
C GLY A 13 -3.59 0.77 -9.59
N PHE A 14 -2.45 0.15 -9.93
CA PHE A 14 -1.21 0.87 -10.23
C PHE A 14 -1.08 1.16 -11.72
N GLN A 15 -1.33 0.16 -12.56
CA GLN A 15 -0.95 0.18 -13.96
C GLN A 15 -1.88 1.05 -14.82
N LYS A 16 -3.20 1.04 -14.56
CA LYS A 16 -4.19 1.84 -15.31
C LYS A 16 -3.91 3.35 -15.21
N PRO A 17 -3.79 3.96 -14.02
CA PRO A 17 -3.52 5.40 -13.93
C PRO A 17 -2.14 5.78 -14.50
N ALA A 18 -1.14 4.90 -14.41
CA ALA A 18 0.15 5.15 -15.04
C ALA A 18 0.03 5.15 -16.58
N HIS A 19 -0.69 4.19 -17.16
CA HIS A 19 -0.92 4.10 -18.59
C HIS A 19 -1.72 5.27 -19.16
N GLU A 20 -2.73 5.77 -18.44
CA GLU A 20 -3.47 6.98 -18.81
C GLU A 20 -2.57 8.22 -18.95
N LEU A 21 -1.41 8.21 -18.27
CA LEU A 21 -0.41 9.27 -18.32
C LEU A 21 0.76 8.96 -19.27
N GLY A 22 0.73 7.83 -19.99
CA GLY A 22 1.81 7.39 -20.89
C GLY A 22 3.01 6.75 -20.18
N TYR A 23 2.82 6.31 -18.94
CA TYR A 23 3.81 5.59 -18.14
C TYR A 23 3.43 4.12 -17.99
N ALA A 24 4.36 3.32 -17.48
CA ALA A 24 4.14 1.95 -17.09
C ALA A 24 4.98 1.64 -15.85
N PHE A 25 4.57 0.69 -15.01
CA PHE A 25 5.50 0.01 -14.11
C PHE A 25 6.14 -1.16 -14.85
N ASP A 26 7.41 -1.45 -14.56
CA ASP A 26 7.98 -2.73 -14.96
C ASP A 26 7.42 -3.86 -14.08
N GLN A 27 7.66 -5.10 -14.51
CA GLN A 27 7.10 -6.27 -13.85
C GLN A 27 7.59 -6.43 -12.39
N GLU A 28 8.85 -6.08 -12.12
CA GLU A 28 9.45 -6.22 -10.79
C GLU A 28 8.88 -5.18 -9.81
N ALA A 29 8.73 -3.93 -10.27
CA ALA A 29 8.08 -2.86 -9.55
C ALA A 29 6.63 -3.22 -9.22
N LEU A 30 5.88 -3.72 -10.22
CA LEU A 30 4.48 -4.09 -10.05
C LEU A 30 4.31 -5.24 -9.05
N SER A 31 5.13 -6.29 -9.15
CA SER A 31 5.14 -7.39 -8.18
C SER A 31 5.44 -6.89 -6.77
N ARG A 32 6.43 -6.01 -6.60
CA ARG A 32 6.76 -5.45 -5.29
C ARG A 32 5.64 -4.59 -4.72
N LEU A 33 4.99 -3.79 -5.55
CA LEU A 33 3.85 -2.95 -5.16
C LEU A 33 2.64 -3.78 -4.73
N ILE A 34 2.39 -4.92 -5.40
CA ILE A 34 1.35 -5.88 -5.00
C ILE A 34 1.60 -6.39 -3.58
N GLU A 35 2.82 -6.88 -3.31
CA GLU A 35 3.22 -7.37 -1.99
C GLU A 35 3.06 -6.30 -0.90
N LEU A 36 3.55 -5.08 -1.17
CA LEU A 36 3.51 -3.97 -0.22
C LEU A 36 2.08 -3.51 0.08
N SER A 37 1.20 -3.57 -0.91
CA SER A 37 -0.19 -3.14 -0.76
C SER A 37 -1.07 -4.17 -0.05
N ASN A 38 -0.73 -5.46 -0.14
CA ASN A 38 -1.49 -6.59 0.42
C ASN A 38 -3.00 -6.53 0.08
N GLY A 39 -3.35 -5.95 -1.07
CA GLY A 39 -4.73 -5.81 -1.53
C GLY A 39 -5.52 -4.64 -0.93
N TYR A 40 -4.93 -3.78 -0.11
CA TYR A 40 -5.67 -2.65 0.48
C TYR A 40 -5.60 -1.40 -0.40
N PRO A 41 -6.75 -0.84 -0.85
CA PRO A 41 -6.77 0.34 -1.73
C PRO A 41 -6.00 1.55 -1.20
N TYR A 42 -5.97 1.73 0.12
CA TYR A 42 -5.18 2.80 0.75
C TYR A 42 -3.67 2.64 0.49
N PHE A 43 -3.13 1.43 0.60
CA PHE A 43 -1.71 1.19 0.32
C PHE A 43 -1.38 1.28 -1.16
N ILE A 44 -2.31 0.89 -2.03
CA ILE A 44 -2.15 1.09 -3.47
C ILE A 44 -1.92 2.57 -3.78
N GLN A 45 -2.75 3.45 -3.21
CA GLN A 45 -2.59 4.89 -3.40
C GLN A 45 -1.29 5.43 -2.80
N ALA A 46 -0.96 5.04 -1.57
CA ALA A 46 0.22 5.55 -0.87
C ALA A 46 1.53 5.11 -1.55
N TYR A 47 1.70 3.81 -1.79
CA TYR A 47 2.88 3.29 -2.46
C TYR A 47 2.96 3.71 -3.93
N GLY A 48 1.83 3.82 -4.63
CA GLY A 48 1.81 4.29 -6.02
C GLY A 48 2.32 5.71 -6.14
N LYS A 49 1.82 6.63 -5.30
CA LYS A 49 2.28 8.02 -5.25
C LYS A 49 3.75 8.15 -4.86
N ALA A 50 4.18 7.45 -3.81
CA ALA A 50 5.57 7.52 -3.35
C ALA A 50 6.54 6.98 -4.41
N THR A 51 6.18 5.89 -5.07
CA THR A 51 6.96 5.31 -6.17
C THR A 51 7.03 6.25 -7.36
N TRP A 52 5.89 6.82 -7.79
CA TRP A 52 5.83 7.80 -8.87
C TRP A 52 6.77 8.99 -8.59
N ASN A 53 6.68 9.57 -7.40
CA ASN A 53 7.51 10.71 -7.00
C ASN A 53 9.01 10.38 -6.94
N ALA A 54 9.35 9.13 -6.70
CA ALA A 54 10.73 8.66 -6.64
C ALA A 54 11.25 8.14 -7.99
N SER A 55 10.41 8.10 -9.03
CA SER A 55 10.77 7.55 -10.34
C SER A 55 11.63 8.52 -11.16
N ASP A 56 12.59 7.95 -11.87
CA ASP A 56 13.50 8.63 -12.81
C ASP A 56 13.52 7.92 -14.19
N SER A 57 12.65 6.93 -14.38
CA SER A 57 12.58 6.10 -15.56
C SER A 57 11.13 5.85 -16.00
N ASN A 58 10.96 5.55 -17.29
CA ASN A 58 9.73 5.00 -17.85
C ASN A 58 10.11 3.81 -18.75
N PRO A 59 9.74 2.56 -18.43
CA PRO A 59 8.91 2.15 -17.30
C PRO A 59 9.51 2.48 -15.92
N ILE A 60 8.64 2.71 -14.94
CA ILE A 60 8.98 2.95 -13.54
C ILE A 60 9.53 1.66 -12.96
N ALA A 61 10.80 1.69 -12.54
CA ALA A 61 11.53 0.53 -12.10
C ALA A 61 11.37 0.23 -10.59
N VAL A 62 11.72 -1.00 -10.20
CA VAL A 62 11.67 -1.44 -8.79
C VAL A 62 12.47 -0.53 -7.85
N ASP A 63 13.54 0.11 -8.33
CA ASP A 63 14.35 1.01 -7.52
C ASP A 63 13.59 2.26 -7.09
N ALA A 64 12.63 2.74 -7.89
CA ALA A 64 11.70 3.79 -7.47
C ALA A 64 10.80 3.31 -6.33
N VAL A 65 10.37 2.04 -6.34
CA VAL A 65 9.57 1.44 -5.26
C VAL A 65 10.40 1.37 -3.99
N LYS A 66 11.65 0.91 -4.07
CA LYS A 66 12.58 0.85 -2.93
C LYS A 66 12.87 2.22 -2.33
N ARG A 67 12.94 3.27 -3.16
CA ARG A 67 13.10 4.67 -2.70
C ARG A 67 11.83 5.22 -2.06
N GLY A 68 10.66 4.86 -2.58
CA GLY A 68 9.35 5.32 -2.07
C GLY A 68 8.90 4.60 -0.80
N GLU A 69 9.27 3.33 -0.61
CA GLU A 69 8.83 2.51 0.53
C GLU A 69 9.14 3.15 1.90
N PRO A 70 10.36 3.66 2.18
CA PRO A 70 10.66 4.35 3.43
C PRO A 70 9.81 5.59 3.68
N VAL A 71 9.39 6.30 2.63
CA VAL A 71 8.51 7.49 2.75
C VAL A 71 7.14 7.07 3.25
N VAL A 72 6.55 6.03 2.65
CA VAL A 72 5.25 5.51 3.08
C VAL A 72 5.36 4.93 4.50
N ARG A 73 6.42 4.18 4.81
CA ARG A 73 6.65 3.66 6.18
C ARG A 73 6.75 4.79 7.19
N ALA A 74 7.53 5.83 6.91
CA ALA A 74 7.64 6.99 7.78
C ALA A 74 6.30 7.74 7.92
N GLU A 75 5.50 7.85 6.86
CA GLU A 75 4.15 8.42 6.94
C GLU A 75 3.21 7.58 7.80
N LEU A 76 3.34 6.26 7.79
CA LEU A 76 2.58 5.34 8.65
C LEU A 76 3.07 5.40 10.10
N ASP A 77 4.37 5.49 10.31
CA ASP A 77 5.02 5.51 11.64
C ASP A 77 4.83 6.88 12.34
N GLN A 78 4.98 7.97 11.59
CA GLN A 78 4.64 9.33 12.05
C GLN A 78 3.11 9.52 12.11
N GLY A 79 2.38 8.70 11.34
CA GLY A 79 0.94 8.69 11.19
C GLY A 79 0.23 7.71 12.11
N LEU A 80 0.50 7.79 13.42
CA LEU A 80 -0.53 7.68 14.44
C LEU A 80 -1.60 8.78 14.26
N TYR A 81 -2.23 8.86 13.08
CA TYR A 81 -3.38 9.70 12.79
C TYR A 81 -4.67 9.02 13.30
N VAL A 82 -4.68 8.67 14.59
CA VAL A 82 -5.88 8.41 15.39
C VAL A 82 -6.87 9.58 15.26
N SER A 83 -6.36 10.81 15.03
CA SER A 83 -7.15 12.05 15.02
C SER A 83 -7.78 12.45 13.68
N ARG A 84 -7.22 12.03 12.52
CA ARG A 84 -7.83 12.30 11.20
C ARG A 84 -8.67 11.14 10.67
N TRP A 85 -8.41 9.93 11.15
CA TRP A 85 -9.06 8.71 10.65
C TRP A 85 -10.48 8.45 11.17
N GLN A 86 -10.90 9.10 12.26
CA GLN A 86 -12.30 9.04 12.73
C GLN A 86 -13.33 9.51 11.69
N ARG A 87 -12.90 10.15 10.59
CA ARG A 87 -13.76 10.59 9.47
C ARG A 87 -13.68 9.74 8.20
N ALA A 88 -12.84 8.71 8.12
CA ALA A 88 -12.71 7.88 6.92
C ALA A 88 -13.23 6.44 7.14
N THR A 89 -13.53 5.77 6.04
CA THR A 89 -14.37 4.58 5.84
C THR A 89 -14.23 3.42 6.86
N PRO A 90 -15.28 2.57 7.02
CA PRO A 90 -15.30 1.43 7.96
C PRO A 90 -14.05 0.52 7.89
N LEU A 91 -13.53 0.29 6.69
CA LEU A 91 -12.36 -0.54 6.42
C LEU A 91 -11.10 -0.05 7.14
N GLY A 92 -11.01 1.26 7.32
CA GLY A 92 -9.90 1.84 8.03
C GLY A 92 -9.91 1.55 9.52
N ARG A 93 -11.09 1.45 10.11
CA ARG A 93 -11.22 1.13 11.53
C ARG A 93 -10.84 -0.32 11.80
N GLU A 94 -11.15 -1.23 10.88
CA GLU A 94 -10.71 -2.63 10.93
C GLU A 94 -9.19 -2.74 10.80
N TYR A 95 -8.57 -1.97 9.89
CA TYR A 95 -7.11 -1.93 9.77
C TYR A 95 -6.42 -1.41 11.04
N LEU A 96 -6.91 -0.29 11.62
CA LEU A 96 -6.36 0.23 12.87
C LEU A 96 -6.66 -0.67 14.07
N ALA A 97 -7.80 -1.37 14.10
CA ALA A 97 -8.10 -2.35 15.13
C ALA A 97 -7.13 -3.54 15.05
N ALA A 98 -6.82 -4.01 13.85
CA ALA A 98 -5.81 -5.04 13.62
C ALA A 98 -4.40 -4.55 14.02
N MET A 99 -4.03 -3.32 13.70
CA MET A 99 -2.74 -2.72 14.11
C MET A 99 -2.64 -2.53 15.63
N ALA A 100 -3.70 -2.03 16.28
CA ALA A 100 -3.75 -1.79 17.72
C ALA A 100 -3.77 -3.10 18.54
N ALA A 101 -4.38 -4.16 18.01
CA ALA A 101 -4.39 -5.49 18.63
C ALA A 101 -3.00 -6.16 18.63
N ILE A 102 -2.06 -5.68 17.81
CA ILE A 102 -0.77 -6.32 17.58
C ILE A 102 0.36 -5.72 18.44
N GLY A 103 0.22 -4.49 18.97
CA GLY A 103 1.10 -3.92 20.00
C GLY A 103 2.57 -3.72 19.60
N GLU A 104 2.96 -2.46 19.40
CA GLU A 104 4.30 -1.82 19.36
C GLU A 104 5.52 -2.48 18.65
N THR A 105 5.50 -3.74 18.22
CA THR A 105 6.63 -4.37 17.53
C THR A 105 6.18 -5.40 16.50
N CYS A 106 5.43 -4.98 15.49
CA CYS A 106 5.21 -5.84 14.32
C CYS A 106 5.23 -5.08 13.01
N THR A 107 5.93 -5.67 12.05
CA THR A 107 6.01 -5.24 10.66
C THR A 107 4.67 -5.43 9.95
N SER A 108 4.43 -4.63 8.91
CA SER A 108 3.22 -4.70 8.06
C SER A 108 2.90 -6.11 7.55
N SER A 109 3.92 -6.94 7.30
CA SER A 109 3.77 -8.34 6.89
C SER A 109 3.17 -9.25 7.98
N GLN A 110 3.36 -8.92 9.26
CA GLN A 110 2.79 -9.69 10.38
C GLN A 110 1.31 -9.35 10.62
N VAL A 111 0.92 -8.10 10.36
CA VAL A 111 -0.47 -7.63 10.41
C VAL A 111 -1.32 -8.34 9.35
N ALA A 112 -0.80 -8.42 8.13
CA ALA A 112 -1.41 -9.17 7.02
C ALA A 112 -1.69 -10.64 7.35
N LYS A 113 -0.75 -11.29 8.06
CA LYS A 113 -0.85 -12.71 8.42
C LYS A 113 -1.84 -12.97 9.55
N HIS A 114 -2.05 -12.01 10.46
CA HIS A 114 -3.02 -12.13 11.55
C HIS A 114 -4.46 -12.03 11.04
N MET A 115 -4.73 -11.13 10.09
CA MET A 115 -6.07 -10.97 9.49
C MET A 115 -6.55 -12.19 8.68
N ASN A 116 -5.64 -13.05 8.21
CA ASN A 116 -5.97 -14.26 7.44
C ASN A 116 -6.22 -15.51 8.32
N ARG A 117 -6.19 -15.38 9.66
CA ARG A 117 -6.38 -16.51 10.61
C ARG A 117 -7.66 -16.43 11.42
N MET A 118 -8.51 -15.44 11.16
CA MET A 118 -9.81 -15.25 11.82
C MET A 118 -11.01 -15.72 10.98
N SER A 119 -10.80 -16.65 10.04
CA SER A 119 -11.90 -17.34 9.34
C SER A 119 -12.54 -18.41 10.21
#